data_AF-A0A183P9P4-F1
#
_entry.id   AF-A0A183P9P4-F1
#
_cell.length_a   1.000
_cell.length_b   1.000
_cell.length_c   1.000
_cell.angle_alpha   90.00
_cell.angle_beta   90.00
_cell.angle_gamma   90.00
#
_symmetry.space_group_name_H-M   'P 1'
#
loop_
_entity.id
_entity.type
_entity.pdbx_description
1 polymer ?
#
loop_
_entity_poly.entity_id
_entity_poly.type
_entity_poly.pdbx_seq_one_letter_code
_entity_poly.pdbx_strand_id
1 'polypeptide(L)'
;MVVVTSMSDFSASFGMLSSPAALPLLICLMAILIPSVVGGLTSIGRSVCGASMSGGFNGAGLFKSSSKIDPDISLTALLQRESTTMRFLKGSVTLPEDLERAKVRTAEAVIILSDKCSQTPVEDDWKNLMCVVSIKNLYPSIRIICELMLIESKVWMSNIPGWKEHESDQFDRAICLTQMKLGLLALNCVSNGISTLLCNFIMRDSVPTAAVRKTLPRWINEYFQGTKYKLYTVKLSHAFDGMMFQQLVGFAMEFWGLLLLAVQVYTNNDKKTQMIINPGVRVRINTHRMRAVVLAKNLIEAQR
;
A
#
# COMPACT_ATOMS: atom_id res chain seq x y z
N MET A 1 -28.11 -4.53 1.87
CA MET A 1 -28.14 -5.88 2.43
C MET A 1 -27.13 -6.73 1.67
N VAL A 2 -25.95 -6.96 2.24
CA VAL A 2 -25.05 -8.07 1.90
C VAL A 2 -24.50 -8.55 3.23
N VAL A 3 -24.92 -9.75 3.61
CA VAL A 3 -24.42 -10.54 4.74
C VAL A 3 -23.42 -11.51 4.16
N VAL A 4 -22.24 -11.63 4.77
CA VAL A 4 -21.43 -12.84 4.67
C VAL A 4 -20.92 -13.17 6.06
N THR A 5 -21.51 -14.22 6.63
CA THR A 5 -21.05 -14.97 7.79
C THR A 5 -20.35 -16.24 7.30
N SER A 6 -19.21 -16.59 7.89
CA SER A 6 -19.05 -17.84 8.65
C SER A 6 -17.68 -17.85 9.34
N MET A 7 -17.73 -18.02 10.66
CA MET A 7 -16.60 -18.47 11.48
C MET A 7 -16.40 -19.97 11.27
N SER A 8 -15.17 -20.44 11.45
CA SER A 8 -14.92 -21.74 12.09
C SER A 8 -14.07 -21.48 13.32
N ASP A 9 -14.56 -21.99 14.45
CA ASP A 9 -13.99 -21.86 15.78
C ASP A 9 -12.63 -22.55 15.87
N PHE A 10 -11.64 -21.87 16.45
CA PHE A 10 -10.54 -22.53 17.14
C PHE A 10 -10.51 -22.02 18.57
N SER A 11 -11.06 -22.82 19.47
CA SER A 11 -10.75 -22.72 20.89
C SER A 11 -9.32 -23.24 21.09
N ALA A 12 -8.44 -22.41 21.61
CA ALA A 12 -7.19 -22.84 22.23
C ALA A 12 -6.87 -21.91 23.39
N SER A 13 -6.73 -22.55 24.55
CA SER A 13 -6.54 -21.99 25.87
C SER A 13 -5.34 -21.05 26.00
N PHE A 14 -5.51 -20.08 26.90
CA PHE A 14 -4.52 -19.23 27.56
C PHE A 14 -3.15 -19.92 27.78
N GLY A 15 -2.07 -19.21 27.45
CA GLY A 15 -0.69 -19.54 27.80
C GLY A 15 0.23 -18.36 27.50
N MET A 16 0.60 -17.63 28.55
CA MET A 16 1.49 -16.47 28.51
C MET A 16 2.80 -16.76 27.77
N LEU A 17 3.13 -16.00 26.72
CA LEU A 17 4.52 -15.78 26.28
C LEU A 17 4.69 -14.36 25.72
N SER A 18 5.05 -13.44 26.61
CA SER A 18 5.80 -12.24 26.27
C SER A 18 7.15 -12.66 25.68
N SER A 19 7.26 -12.73 24.34
CA SER A 19 8.53 -12.99 23.66
C SER A 19 8.85 -11.86 22.67
N PRO A 20 10.09 -11.33 22.64
CA PRO A 20 10.53 -10.28 21.71
C PRO A 20 10.49 -10.68 20.21
N ALA A 21 10.09 -11.92 19.89
CA ALA A 21 10.07 -12.46 18.52
C ALA A 21 8.88 -11.98 17.65
N ALA A 22 7.87 -11.32 18.24
CA ALA A 22 6.72 -10.78 17.48
C ALA A 22 7.00 -9.38 16.87
N LEU A 23 7.98 -8.65 17.41
CA LEU A 23 8.38 -7.32 16.93
C LEU A 23 9.00 -7.34 15.53
N PRO A 24 9.90 -8.29 15.17
CA PRO A 24 10.48 -8.35 13.83
C PRO A 24 9.46 -8.57 12.72
N LEU A 25 8.42 -9.39 12.95
CA LEU A 25 7.38 -9.67 11.95
C LEU A 25 6.41 -8.49 11.77
N LEU A 26 6.03 -7.81 12.86
CA LEU A 26 5.28 -6.56 12.82
C LEU A 26 6.09 -5.45 12.12
N ILE A 27 7.39 -5.35 12.42
CA ILE A 27 8.31 -4.41 11.77
C ILE A 27 8.48 -4.75 10.30
N CYS A 28 8.56 -6.02 9.91
CA CYS A 28 8.73 -6.45 8.52
C CYS A 28 7.46 -6.21 7.70
N LEU A 29 6.27 -6.53 8.24
CA LEU A 29 4.99 -6.25 7.58
C LEU A 29 4.70 -4.75 7.50
N MET A 30 5.01 -3.97 8.53
CA MET A 30 4.91 -2.52 8.46
C MET A 30 6.01 -1.93 7.57
N ALA A 31 7.22 -2.50 7.51
CA ALA A 31 8.27 -2.14 6.55
C ALA A 31 8.00 -2.54 5.10
N ILE A 32 7.05 -3.45 4.88
CA ILE A 32 6.53 -3.76 3.54
C ILE A 32 5.31 -2.88 3.26
N LEU A 33 4.36 -2.79 4.19
CA LEU A 33 3.11 -2.05 4.05
C LEU A 33 3.35 -0.54 4.02
N ILE A 34 4.07 0.05 4.97
CA ILE A 34 4.23 1.50 5.05
C ILE A 34 5.04 2.03 3.86
N PRO A 35 6.18 1.47 3.41
CA PRO A 35 6.81 1.95 2.17
C PRO A 35 5.96 1.66 0.93
N SER A 36 5.20 0.54 0.86
CA SER A 36 4.37 0.20 -0.31
C SER A 36 3.08 1.00 -0.38
N VAL A 37 2.61 1.48 0.77
CA VAL A 37 1.43 2.33 0.95
C VAL A 37 1.87 3.79 0.90
N VAL A 38 2.99 4.19 1.46
CA VAL A 38 3.47 5.59 1.45
C VAL A 38 4.17 5.93 0.14
N GLY A 39 5.20 5.17 -0.27
CA GLY A 39 5.85 5.37 -1.57
C GLY A 39 4.98 4.92 -2.75
N GLY A 40 3.93 4.14 -2.46
CA GLY A 40 2.82 3.87 -3.35
C GLY A 40 1.82 5.02 -3.39
N LEU A 41 1.28 5.52 -2.27
CA LEU A 41 0.24 6.57 -2.27
C LEU A 41 0.73 7.99 -2.54
N THR A 42 2.03 8.31 -2.38
CA THR A 42 2.54 9.61 -2.87
C THR A 42 2.56 9.69 -4.41
N SER A 43 2.42 8.55 -5.10
CA SER A 43 2.44 8.39 -6.56
C SER A 43 1.12 7.82 -7.12
N ILE A 44 0.41 7.01 -6.33
CA ILE A 44 -0.88 6.36 -6.62
C ILE A 44 -1.97 7.05 -5.78
N GLY A 45 -1.88 8.37 -5.73
CA GLY A 45 -2.89 9.24 -5.14
C GLY A 45 -4.13 9.41 -6.03
N ARG A 46 -4.52 8.41 -6.83
CA ARG A 46 -5.78 8.34 -7.61
C ARG A 46 -5.97 6.95 -8.21
N SER A 47 -6.59 6.06 -7.46
CA SER A 47 -7.46 5.04 -8.03
C SER A 47 -8.80 5.14 -7.30
N VAL A 48 -9.86 5.15 -8.09
CA VAL A 48 -11.16 5.73 -7.80
C VAL A 48 -12.00 4.80 -6.91
N CYS A 49 -12.50 5.34 -5.80
CA CYS A 49 -13.89 5.14 -5.43
C CYS A 49 -14.45 6.54 -5.14
N GLY A 50 -15.50 6.91 -5.88
CA GLY A 50 -15.84 8.30 -6.19
C GLY A 50 -16.05 9.24 -5.01
N ALA A 51 -15.47 10.43 -5.11
CA ALA A 51 -16.10 11.72 -4.83
C ALA A 51 -15.18 12.85 -5.31
N SER A 52 -15.79 13.77 -6.07
CA SER A 52 -15.32 15.05 -6.59
C SER A 52 -14.21 15.78 -5.78
N MET A 53 -13.10 16.15 -6.43
CA MET A 53 -12.80 17.53 -6.87
C MET A 53 -11.39 17.62 -7.51
N SER A 54 -11.26 18.64 -8.36
CA SER A 54 -10.26 18.97 -9.38
C SER A 54 -8.77 18.71 -9.13
N GLY A 55 -8.06 18.45 -10.23
CA GLY A 55 -6.61 18.61 -10.41
C GLY A 55 -6.06 17.49 -11.29
N GLY A 56 -5.60 17.76 -12.50
CA GLY A 56 -5.28 16.73 -13.51
C GLY A 56 -4.23 15.69 -13.07
N PHE A 57 -4.49 14.42 -13.39
CA PHE A 57 -3.49 13.35 -13.42
C PHE A 57 -3.47 12.74 -14.81
N ASN A 58 -2.31 12.77 -15.46
CA ASN A 58 -2.09 12.11 -16.74
C ASN A 58 -1.62 10.67 -16.49
N GLY A 59 -2.51 9.71 -16.78
CA GLY A 59 -2.15 8.37 -17.25
C GLY A 59 -1.60 7.37 -16.23
N ALA A 60 -2.49 6.59 -15.60
CA ALA A 60 -2.16 5.26 -15.09
C ALA A 60 -2.79 4.21 -16.03
N GLY A 61 -1.96 3.38 -16.67
CA GLY A 61 -2.41 2.27 -17.50
C GLY A 61 -2.60 1.02 -16.66
N LEU A 62 -3.82 0.45 -16.66
CA LEU A 62 -4.11 -0.83 -16.03
C LEU A 62 -3.94 -1.95 -17.07
N PHE A 63 -2.95 -2.82 -16.88
CA PHE A 63 -2.76 -3.97 -17.76
C PHE A 63 -3.12 -5.25 -17.02
N LYS A 64 -4.17 -5.93 -17.49
CA LYS A 64 -4.44 -7.31 -17.12
C LYS A 64 -3.73 -8.20 -18.14
N SER A 65 -2.91 -9.15 -17.68
CA SER A 65 -2.18 -10.07 -18.54
C SER A 65 -3.16 -10.90 -19.37
N SER A 66 -3.18 -10.64 -20.69
CA SER A 66 -3.77 -11.47 -21.72
C SER A 66 -5.20 -11.98 -21.46
N SER A 67 -6.20 -11.20 -21.85
CA SER A 67 -7.42 -11.79 -22.37
C SER A 67 -7.78 -11.14 -23.71
N LYS A 68 -7.94 -11.97 -24.75
CA LYS A 68 -8.53 -11.57 -26.05
C LYS A 68 -10.02 -11.20 -25.93
N ILE A 69 -10.51 -11.03 -24.71
CA ILE A 69 -11.92 -10.99 -24.35
C ILE A 69 -12.33 -9.52 -24.26
N ASP A 70 -13.41 -9.16 -24.95
CA ASP A 70 -13.98 -7.83 -24.87
C ASP A 70 -14.52 -7.55 -23.46
N PRO A 71 -14.48 -6.29 -23.00
CA PRO A 71 -14.93 -5.96 -21.65
C PRO A 71 -16.41 -6.33 -21.49
N ASP A 72 -16.74 -6.99 -20.38
CA ASP A 72 -18.13 -7.27 -20.01
C ASP A 72 -18.94 -5.96 -19.89
N ILE A 73 -20.26 -6.05 -19.99
CA ILE A 73 -21.20 -4.92 -19.89
C ILE A 73 -20.94 -4.14 -18.60
N SER A 74 -20.72 -4.85 -17.49
CA SER A 74 -20.42 -4.28 -16.18
C SER A 74 -19.16 -3.41 -16.21
N LEU A 75 -18.09 -3.90 -16.86
CA LEU A 75 -16.83 -3.18 -17.01
C LEU A 75 -16.99 -2.01 -17.98
N THR A 76 -17.76 -2.19 -19.06
CA THR A 76 -18.04 -1.14 -20.03
C THR A 76 -18.80 0.04 -19.40
N ALA A 77 -19.79 -0.24 -18.55
CA ALA A 77 -20.51 0.79 -17.79
C ALA A 77 -19.58 1.57 -16.84
N LEU A 78 -18.64 0.89 -16.18
CA LEU A 78 -17.64 1.54 -15.32
C LEU A 78 -16.68 2.42 -16.13
N LEU A 79 -16.22 1.93 -17.29
CA LEU A 79 -15.35 2.69 -18.19
C LEU A 79 -16.04 3.95 -18.74
N GLN A 80 -17.33 3.87 -19.03
CA GLN A 80 -18.12 5.03 -19.45
C GLN A 80 -18.26 6.07 -18.32
N ARG A 81 -18.51 5.60 -17.09
CA ARG A 81 -18.64 6.48 -15.92
C ARG A 81 -17.36 7.26 -15.63
N GLU A 82 -16.20 6.62 -15.75
CA GLU A 82 -14.88 7.20 -15.44
C GLU A 82 -14.08 7.57 -16.70
N SER A 83 -14.75 7.92 -17.79
CA SER A 83 -14.13 8.13 -19.12
C SER A 83 -13.06 9.23 -19.17
N THR A 84 -13.08 10.18 -18.23
CA THR A 84 -12.08 11.25 -18.12
C THR A 84 -10.77 10.78 -17.49
N THR A 85 -10.81 9.73 -16.66
CA THR A 85 -9.64 9.27 -15.88
C THR A 85 -9.15 7.88 -16.29
N MET A 86 -10.02 7.04 -16.86
CA MET A 86 -9.71 5.67 -17.25
C MET A 86 -9.87 5.48 -18.76
N ARG A 87 -8.91 4.80 -19.38
CA ARG A 87 -9.00 4.33 -20.77
C ARG A 87 -8.66 2.85 -20.83
N PHE A 88 -9.45 2.10 -21.59
CA PHE A 88 -9.21 0.68 -21.84
C PHE A 88 -8.54 0.48 -23.20
N LEU A 89 -7.53 -0.37 -23.24
CA LEU A 89 -6.84 -0.78 -24.47
C LEU A 89 -6.84 -2.30 -24.54
N LYS A 90 -7.36 -2.84 -25.64
CA LYS A 90 -7.29 -4.28 -25.95
C LYS A 90 -5.95 -4.57 -26.59
N GLY A 91 -5.13 -5.44 -25.99
CA GLY A 91 -3.81 -5.80 -26.49
C GLY A 91 -3.09 -6.80 -25.57
N SER A 92 -1.87 -7.19 -25.94
CA SER A 92 -0.98 -8.04 -25.15
C SER A 92 0.29 -7.30 -24.74
N VAL A 93 0.73 -7.51 -23.50
CA VAL A 93 2.00 -6.96 -22.97
C VAL A 93 3.22 -7.56 -23.66
N THR A 94 3.08 -8.74 -24.27
CA THR A 94 4.17 -9.41 -24.99
C THR A 94 4.50 -8.74 -26.33
N LEU A 95 3.59 -7.92 -26.88
CA LEU A 95 3.79 -7.24 -28.15
C LEU A 95 4.32 -5.82 -27.93
N PRO A 96 5.46 -5.44 -28.52
CA PRO A 96 6.04 -4.10 -28.32
C PRO A 96 5.13 -2.98 -28.84
N GLU A 97 4.40 -3.22 -29.94
CA GLU A 97 3.46 -2.27 -30.54
C GLU A 97 2.34 -1.86 -29.56
N ASP A 98 1.86 -2.81 -28.76
CA ASP A 98 0.81 -2.57 -27.77
C ASP A 98 1.33 -1.75 -26.58
N LEU A 99 2.60 -1.93 -26.21
CA LEU A 99 3.25 -1.14 -25.16
C LEU A 99 3.50 0.31 -25.60
N GLU A 100 3.86 0.52 -26.86
CA GLU A 100 3.98 1.86 -27.45
C GLU A 100 2.63 2.57 -27.54
N ARG A 101 1.59 1.86 -28.03
CA ARG A 101 0.21 2.38 -28.09
C ARG A 101 -0.30 2.78 -26.71
N ALA A 102 0.06 2.03 -25.68
CA ALA A 102 -0.28 2.34 -24.30
C ALA A 102 0.68 3.34 -23.62
N LYS A 103 1.68 3.86 -24.35
CA LYS A 103 2.63 4.90 -23.92
C LYS A 103 3.38 4.55 -22.63
N VAL A 104 3.75 3.28 -22.47
CA VAL A 104 4.43 2.77 -21.26
C VAL A 104 5.74 3.53 -20.98
N ARG A 105 6.47 3.94 -22.02
CA ARG A 105 7.71 4.72 -21.90
C ARG A 105 7.56 6.00 -21.06
N THR A 106 6.40 6.66 -21.16
CA THR A 106 6.12 7.93 -20.47
C THR A 106 5.24 7.75 -19.23
N ALA A 107 4.85 6.52 -18.92
CA ALA A 107 4.03 6.25 -17.75
C ALA A 107 4.85 6.44 -16.46
N GLU A 108 4.16 6.80 -15.37
CA GLU A 108 4.82 6.90 -14.06
C GLU A 108 5.10 5.51 -13.47
N ALA A 109 4.16 4.59 -13.64
CA ALA A 109 4.28 3.21 -13.17
C ALA A 109 3.39 2.27 -14.00
N VAL A 110 3.77 0.99 -14.01
CA VAL A 110 2.94 -0.10 -14.53
C VAL A 110 2.49 -0.98 -13.36
N ILE A 111 1.19 -1.28 -13.31
CA ILE A 111 0.61 -2.17 -12.31
C ILE A 111 0.14 -3.44 -13.00
N ILE A 112 0.68 -4.58 -12.57
CA ILE A 112 0.32 -5.93 -13.04
C ILE A 112 -0.50 -6.60 -11.94
N LEU A 113 -1.74 -6.96 -12.24
CA LEU A 113 -2.67 -7.57 -11.31
C LEU A 113 -2.75 -9.09 -11.50
N SER A 114 -2.85 -9.81 -10.39
CA SER A 114 -3.04 -11.27 -10.39
C SER A 114 -4.51 -11.66 -10.39
N ASP A 115 -4.83 -12.83 -10.95
CA ASP A 115 -6.15 -13.45 -10.81
C ASP A 115 -6.25 -14.21 -9.48
N LYS A 116 -7.12 -13.71 -8.60
CA LYS A 116 -7.32 -14.26 -7.25
C LYS A 116 -8.18 -15.52 -7.25
N CYS A 117 -8.91 -15.75 -8.33
CA CYS A 117 -9.82 -16.88 -8.48
C CYS A 117 -9.26 -17.99 -9.39
N SER A 118 -7.98 -17.88 -9.76
CA SER A 118 -7.32 -18.85 -10.63
C SER A 118 -7.24 -20.24 -10.00
N GLN A 119 -7.48 -21.25 -10.82
CA GLN A 119 -7.26 -22.66 -10.45
C GLN A 119 -5.78 -23.06 -10.59
N THR A 120 -4.99 -22.31 -11.37
CA THR A 120 -3.57 -22.58 -11.64
C THR A 120 -2.70 -21.36 -11.28
N PRO A 121 -2.60 -21.00 -9.98
CA PRO A 121 -1.93 -19.78 -9.53
C PRO A 121 -0.45 -19.70 -9.93
N VAL A 122 0.24 -20.84 -10.08
CA VAL A 122 1.64 -20.90 -10.55
C VAL A 122 1.76 -20.40 -11.98
N GLU A 123 0.86 -20.82 -12.85
CA GLU A 123 0.89 -20.47 -14.27
C GLU A 123 0.57 -18.98 -14.47
N ASP A 124 -0.37 -18.45 -13.69
CA ASP A 124 -0.73 -17.04 -13.77
C ASP A 124 0.35 -16.13 -13.18
N ASP A 125 1.01 -16.54 -12.10
CA ASP A 125 2.21 -15.86 -11.61
C ASP A 125 3.32 -15.88 -12.68
N TRP A 126 3.51 -17.00 -13.40
CA TRP A 126 4.46 -17.07 -14.50
C TRP A 126 4.11 -16.10 -15.63
N LYS A 127 2.84 -15.99 -16.01
CA LYS A 127 2.38 -14.99 -17.00
C LYS A 127 2.71 -13.57 -16.52
N ASN A 128 2.48 -13.27 -15.24
CA ASN A 128 2.82 -11.97 -14.65
C ASN A 128 4.33 -11.70 -14.68
N LEU A 129 5.16 -12.71 -14.36
CA LEU A 129 6.62 -12.61 -14.47
C LEU A 129 7.06 -12.34 -15.91
N MET A 130 6.50 -13.06 -16.89
CA MET A 130 6.80 -12.84 -18.31
C MET A 130 6.39 -11.43 -18.77
N CYS A 131 5.29 -10.88 -18.24
CA CYS A 131 4.91 -9.48 -18.47
C CYS A 131 5.96 -8.51 -17.91
N VAL A 132 6.45 -8.73 -16.69
CA VAL A 132 7.52 -7.91 -16.09
C VAL A 132 8.77 -7.94 -16.98
N VAL A 133 9.22 -9.13 -17.39
CA VAL A 133 10.40 -9.31 -18.25
C VAL A 133 10.23 -8.58 -19.58
N SER A 134 9.07 -8.73 -20.24
CA SER A 134 8.78 -8.09 -21.53
C SER A 134 8.88 -6.57 -21.45
N ILE A 135 8.33 -5.98 -20.38
CA ILE A 135 8.37 -4.53 -20.16
C ILE A 135 9.80 -4.07 -19.82
N LYS A 136 10.49 -4.75 -18.91
CA LYS A 136 11.85 -4.37 -18.48
C LYS A 136 12.87 -4.50 -19.61
N ASN A 137 12.68 -5.42 -20.54
CA ASN A 137 13.55 -5.55 -21.70
C ASN A 137 13.49 -4.32 -22.63
N LEU A 138 12.30 -3.73 -22.80
CA LEU A 138 12.11 -2.54 -23.64
C LEU A 138 12.34 -1.23 -22.87
N TYR A 139 11.92 -1.18 -21.61
CA TYR A 139 11.94 0.02 -20.77
C TYR A 139 12.51 -0.31 -19.38
N PRO A 140 13.84 -0.45 -19.22
CA PRO A 140 14.44 -0.88 -17.95
C PRO A 140 14.19 0.07 -16.77
N SER A 141 14.01 1.37 -17.06
CA SER A 141 13.85 2.42 -16.06
C SER A 141 12.43 2.62 -15.53
N ILE A 142 11.43 1.95 -16.12
CA ILE A 142 10.03 2.10 -15.69
C ILE A 142 9.80 1.42 -14.33
N ARG A 143 9.00 2.04 -13.46
CA ARG A 143 8.59 1.46 -12.18
C ARG A 143 7.48 0.43 -12.39
N ILE A 144 7.65 -0.78 -11.87
CA ILE A 144 6.64 -1.84 -11.97
C ILE A 144 6.19 -2.30 -10.59
N ILE A 145 4.87 -2.36 -10.38
CA ILE A 145 4.24 -2.96 -9.20
C ILE A 145 3.52 -4.21 -9.67
N CYS A 146 4.00 -5.38 -9.24
CA CYS A 146 3.46 -6.67 -9.66
C CYS A 146 2.84 -7.38 -8.45
N GLU A 147 1.57 -7.74 -8.58
CA GLU A 147 0.87 -8.62 -7.65
C GLU A 147 1.14 -10.07 -8.05
N LEU A 148 1.53 -10.89 -7.08
CA LEU A 148 1.76 -12.33 -7.21
C LEU A 148 0.92 -13.09 -6.17
N MET A 149 0.48 -14.30 -6.52
CA MET A 149 -0.28 -15.16 -5.63
C MET A 149 0.64 -15.91 -4.65
N LEU A 150 1.75 -16.47 -5.14
CA LEU A 150 2.62 -17.38 -4.40
C LEU A 150 3.91 -16.71 -3.94
N ILE A 151 4.48 -17.21 -2.84
CA ILE A 151 5.74 -16.67 -2.28
C ILE A 151 6.94 -17.20 -3.07
N GLU A 152 6.84 -18.43 -3.57
CA GLU A 152 7.84 -19.09 -4.40
C GLU A 152 8.07 -18.31 -5.70
N SER A 153 6.98 -17.84 -6.33
CA SER A 153 7.00 -16.98 -7.51
C SER A 153 7.78 -15.68 -7.28
N LYS A 154 7.68 -15.11 -6.07
CA LYS A 154 8.34 -13.85 -5.71
C LYS A 154 9.86 -13.96 -5.74
N VAL A 155 10.42 -15.13 -5.42
CA VAL A 155 11.88 -15.34 -5.42
C VAL A 155 12.46 -15.07 -6.81
N TRP A 156 11.73 -15.45 -7.86
CA TRP A 156 12.16 -15.27 -9.26
C TRP A 156 12.24 -13.80 -9.70
N MET A 157 11.54 -12.88 -9.03
CA MET A 157 11.60 -11.45 -9.35
C MET A 157 13.01 -10.88 -9.18
N SER A 158 13.72 -11.33 -8.15
CA SER A 158 15.09 -10.88 -7.87
C SER A 158 16.09 -11.25 -8.97
N ASN A 159 15.75 -12.23 -9.82
CA ASN A 159 16.59 -12.69 -10.93
C ASN A 159 16.35 -11.91 -12.24
N ILE A 160 15.34 -11.03 -12.29
CA ILE A 160 15.00 -10.30 -13.52
C ILE A 160 16.00 -9.15 -13.75
N PRO A 161 16.64 -9.07 -14.93
CA PRO A 161 17.55 -7.97 -15.23
C PRO A 161 16.80 -6.63 -15.26
N GLY A 162 17.33 -5.63 -14.56
CA GLY A 162 16.69 -4.32 -14.43
C GLY A 162 15.58 -4.25 -13.39
N TRP A 163 15.29 -5.35 -12.68
CA TRP A 163 14.45 -5.33 -11.49
C TRP A 163 15.21 -4.69 -10.33
N LYS A 164 14.72 -3.56 -9.86
CA LYS A 164 15.32 -2.85 -8.73
C LYS A 164 14.34 -2.89 -7.58
N GLU A 165 14.43 -3.94 -6.77
CA GLU A 165 13.78 -3.99 -5.46
C GLU A 165 14.81 -3.47 -4.44
N HIS A 166 14.41 -2.53 -3.56
CA HIS A 166 15.22 -2.00 -2.44
C HIS A 166 16.16 -0.79 -2.68
N GLU A 167 16.14 -0.09 -3.82
CA GLU A 167 17.14 0.96 -4.12
C GLU A 167 16.68 2.44 -4.00
N SER A 168 15.54 2.76 -3.36
CA SER A 168 15.01 4.10 -2.90
C SER A 168 13.46 4.20 -2.91
N ASP A 169 12.83 5.34 -3.24
CA ASP A 169 11.35 5.54 -3.19
C ASP A 169 10.59 5.24 -4.53
N GLN A 170 11.27 5.20 -5.68
CA GLN A 170 10.70 4.98 -7.03
C GLN A 170 10.85 3.54 -7.59
N PHE A 171 10.77 2.51 -6.73
CA PHE A 171 11.26 1.17 -7.05
C PHE A 171 10.18 0.22 -7.50
N ASP A 172 10.65 -0.83 -8.17
CA ASP A 172 9.85 -1.98 -8.48
C ASP A 172 9.42 -2.68 -7.18
N ARG A 173 8.21 -3.24 -7.17
CA ARG A 173 7.65 -3.92 -6.01
C ARG A 173 6.91 -5.18 -6.40
N ALA A 174 7.26 -6.29 -5.75
CA ALA A 174 6.52 -7.53 -5.82
C ALA A 174 5.66 -7.72 -4.57
N ILE A 175 4.34 -7.64 -4.74
CA ILE A 175 3.35 -7.83 -3.68
C ILE A 175 2.84 -9.26 -3.75
N CYS A 176 3.26 -10.10 -2.79
CA CYS A 176 2.72 -11.46 -2.67
C CYS A 176 1.47 -11.45 -1.78
N LEU A 177 0.33 -11.85 -2.35
CA LEU A 177 -0.95 -11.87 -1.63
C LEU A 177 -0.98 -12.91 -0.51
N THR A 178 -0.45 -14.11 -0.75
CA THR A 178 -0.38 -15.16 0.28
C THR A 178 0.49 -14.72 1.44
N GLN A 179 1.64 -14.09 1.16
CA GLN A 179 2.52 -13.52 2.19
C GLN A 179 1.80 -12.47 3.03
N MET A 180 1.09 -11.53 2.39
CA MET A 180 0.38 -10.46 3.09
C MET A 180 -0.80 -11.01 3.91
N LYS A 181 -1.57 -11.95 3.35
CA LYS A 181 -2.71 -12.60 4.04
C LYS A 181 -2.25 -13.38 5.27
N LEU A 182 -1.28 -14.27 5.11
CA LEU A 182 -0.76 -15.07 6.23
C LEU A 182 -0.07 -14.18 7.26
N GLY A 183 0.62 -13.12 6.82
CA GLY A 183 1.20 -12.12 7.70
C GLY A 183 0.17 -11.42 8.59
N LEU A 184 -0.94 -10.95 8.01
CA LEU A 184 -2.03 -10.32 8.77
C LEU A 184 -2.71 -11.30 9.73
N LEU A 185 -2.89 -12.57 9.32
CA LEU A 185 -3.43 -13.62 10.19
C LEU A 185 -2.50 -13.90 11.38
N ALA A 186 -1.19 -14.00 11.13
CA ALA A 186 -0.20 -14.19 12.18
C ALA A 186 -0.18 -13.01 13.18
N LEU A 187 -0.37 -11.77 12.70
CA LEU A 187 -0.46 -10.60 13.57
C LEU A 187 -1.70 -10.64 14.47
N ASN A 188 -2.84 -11.15 13.98
CA ASN A 188 -4.03 -11.33 14.81
C ASN A 188 -3.79 -12.32 15.96
N CYS A 189 -2.94 -13.34 15.78
CA CYS A 189 -2.54 -14.24 16.85
C CYS A 189 -1.74 -13.54 17.96
N VAL A 190 -1.05 -12.44 17.64
CA VAL A 190 -0.32 -11.62 18.64
C VAL A 190 -1.26 -10.62 19.32
N SER A 191 -2.10 -9.95 18.53
CA SER A 191 -3.07 -8.98 19.02
C SER A 191 -4.35 -9.05 18.21
N ASN A 192 -5.44 -9.49 18.85
CA ASN A 192 -6.75 -9.58 18.22
C ASN A 192 -7.18 -8.25 17.59
N GLY A 193 -7.66 -8.30 16.34
CA GLY A 193 -8.19 -7.14 15.62
C GLY A 193 -7.15 -6.24 14.96
N ILE A 194 -5.84 -6.54 15.09
CA ILE A 194 -4.79 -5.72 14.48
C ILE A 194 -4.84 -5.75 12.95
N SER A 195 -5.23 -6.87 12.32
CA SER A 195 -5.40 -6.93 10.87
C SER A 195 -6.45 -5.94 10.39
N THR A 196 -7.58 -5.85 11.11
CA THR A 196 -8.67 -4.92 10.79
C THR A 196 -8.22 -3.48 10.94
N LEU A 197 -7.48 -3.18 12.02
CA LEU A 197 -6.89 -1.85 12.23
C LEU A 197 -5.94 -1.46 11.08
N LEU A 198 -5.02 -2.35 10.68
CA LEU A 198 -4.06 -2.09 9.62
C LEU A 198 -4.74 -1.96 8.25
N CYS A 199 -5.71 -2.83 7.94
CA CYS A 199 -6.50 -2.72 6.71
C CYS A 199 -7.25 -1.39 6.63
N ASN A 200 -7.82 -0.93 7.74
CA ASN A 200 -8.51 0.36 7.82
C ASN A 200 -7.57 1.55 7.59
N PHE A 201 -6.28 1.46 7.91
CA PHE A 201 -5.33 2.53 7.60
C PHE A 201 -5.03 2.66 6.11
N ILE A 202 -5.24 1.59 5.33
CA ILE A 202 -4.92 1.53 3.90
C ILE A 202 -6.16 1.77 3.05
N MET A 203 -7.30 1.18 3.43
CA MET A 203 -8.55 1.27 2.68
C MET A 203 -9.15 2.67 2.79
N ARG A 204 -9.78 3.15 1.72
CA ARG A 204 -10.62 4.37 1.77
C ARG A 204 -12.07 3.94 1.95
N ASP A 205 -12.56 4.02 3.18
CA ASP A 205 -13.97 3.77 3.44
C ASP A 205 -14.79 5.02 3.17
N SER A 206 -15.89 4.86 2.43
CA SER A 206 -16.93 5.87 2.33
C SER A 206 -17.60 6.00 3.69
N VAL A 207 -17.24 7.06 4.40
CA VAL A 207 -17.80 7.37 5.71
C VAL A 207 -19.32 7.66 5.56
N PRO A 208 -20.20 6.99 6.32
CA PRO A 208 -21.65 7.22 6.22
C PRO A 208 -22.02 8.68 6.49
N THR A 209 -22.98 9.20 5.72
CA THR A 209 -23.53 10.55 5.85
C THR A 209 -24.08 10.79 7.26
N ALA A 210 -24.03 12.04 7.74
CA ALA A 210 -24.46 12.41 9.09
C ALA A 210 -25.89 11.96 9.46
N ALA A 211 -26.79 11.88 8.48
CA ALA A 211 -28.15 11.36 8.68
C ALA A 211 -28.18 9.88 9.06
N VAL A 212 -27.34 9.06 8.43
CA VAL A 212 -27.22 7.62 8.70
C VAL A 212 -26.49 7.37 10.01
N ARG A 213 -25.55 8.22 10.41
CA ARG A 213 -24.86 8.09 11.70
C ARG A 213 -25.79 8.17 12.91
N LYS A 214 -26.85 8.98 12.84
CA LYS A 214 -27.79 9.15 13.95
C LYS A 214 -28.60 7.88 14.24
N THR A 215 -28.77 7.00 13.24
CA THR A 215 -29.51 5.75 13.39
C THR A 215 -28.62 4.56 13.76
N LEU A 216 -27.29 4.72 13.68
CA LEU A 216 -26.34 3.65 13.96
C LEU A 216 -26.03 3.52 15.46
N PRO A 217 -25.83 2.29 15.96
CA PRO A 217 -25.30 2.04 17.31
C PRO A 217 -24.01 2.82 17.60
N ARG A 218 -23.81 3.18 18.87
CA ARG A 218 -22.65 3.97 19.33
C ARG A 218 -21.31 3.36 18.91
N TRP A 219 -21.12 2.05 19.08
CA TRP A 219 -19.87 1.37 18.74
C TRP A 219 -19.52 1.46 17.24
N ILE A 220 -20.53 1.47 16.36
CA ILE A 220 -20.34 1.62 14.91
C ILE A 220 -19.88 3.04 14.58
N ASN A 221 -20.46 4.04 15.25
CA ASN A 221 -20.05 5.43 15.08
C ASN A 221 -18.60 5.65 15.54
N GLU A 222 -18.19 5.06 16.66
CA GLU A 222 -16.82 5.10 17.17
C GLU A 222 -15.85 4.37 16.21
N TYR A 223 -16.24 3.21 15.66
CA TYR A 223 -15.47 2.51 14.63
C TYR A 223 -15.24 3.38 13.39
N PHE A 224 -16.29 4.00 12.84
CA PHE A 224 -16.17 4.92 11.69
C PHE A 224 -15.45 6.23 12.02
N GLN A 225 -15.25 6.56 13.29
CA GLN A 225 -14.37 7.65 13.68
C GLN A 225 -12.90 7.24 13.56
N GLY A 226 -12.58 5.98 13.89
CA GLY A 226 -11.26 5.38 13.71
C GLY A 226 -10.84 5.23 12.24
N THR A 227 -11.77 4.86 11.35
CA THR A 227 -11.46 4.68 9.91
C THR A 227 -11.04 5.97 9.19
N LYS A 228 -11.26 7.14 9.80
CA LYS A 228 -10.80 8.43 9.28
C LYS A 228 -9.28 8.59 9.34
N TYR A 229 -8.61 7.92 10.27
CA TYR A 229 -7.18 8.05 10.43
C TYR A 229 -6.43 7.24 9.38
N LYS A 230 -5.37 7.83 8.81
CA LYS A 230 -4.50 7.24 7.79
C LYS A 230 -3.05 7.51 8.12
N LEU A 231 -2.18 6.67 7.57
CA LEU A 231 -0.73 6.81 7.68
C LEU A 231 -0.23 7.78 6.62
N TYR A 232 0.49 8.81 7.06
CA TYR A 232 1.14 9.79 6.21
C TYR A 232 2.63 9.83 6.51
N THR A 233 3.45 10.06 5.50
CA THR A 233 4.87 10.37 5.71
C THR A 233 5.12 11.83 5.42
N VAL A 234 5.73 12.50 6.39
CA VAL A 234 5.89 13.95 6.41
C VAL A 234 7.34 14.33 6.70
N LYS A 235 7.77 15.45 6.13
CA LYS A 235 9.08 16.04 6.43
C LYS A 235 8.98 16.74 7.78
N LEU A 236 9.99 16.54 8.63
CA LEU A 236 10.08 17.21 9.93
C LEU A 236 10.66 18.62 9.75
N SER A 237 10.15 19.57 10.52
CA SER A 237 10.70 20.93 10.56
C SER A 237 12.07 20.95 11.21
N HIS A 238 12.98 21.79 10.71
CA HIS A 238 14.34 22.01 11.25
C HIS A 238 14.36 22.36 12.75
N ALA A 239 13.26 22.90 13.29
CA ALA A 239 13.13 23.17 14.72
C ALA A 239 13.25 21.92 15.61
N PHE A 240 13.03 20.73 15.06
CA PHE A 240 13.11 19.46 15.79
C PHE A 240 14.46 18.76 15.65
N ASP A 241 15.45 19.38 14.99
CA ASP A 241 16.79 18.80 14.86
C ASP A 241 17.44 18.58 16.23
N GLY A 242 17.94 17.37 16.45
CA GLY A 242 18.57 16.97 17.71
C GLY A 242 17.60 16.62 18.84
N MET A 243 16.29 16.88 18.69
CA MET A 243 15.28 16.50 19.68
C MET A 243 15.16 14.98 19.77
N MET A 244 14.84 14.47 20.97
CA MET A 244 14.62 13.04 21.16
C MET A 244 13.26 12.63 20.58
N PHE A 245 13.19 11.48 19.91
CA PHE A 245 11.95 11.00 19.28
C PHE A 245 10.76 10.98 20.26
N GLN A 246 10.94 10.50 21.50
CA GLN A 246 9.86 10.47 22.49
C GLN A 246 9.33 11.86 22.88
N GLN A 247 10.22 12.85 22.98
CA GLN A 247 9.81 14.23 23.27
C GLN A 247 8.98 14.79 22.11
N LEU A 248 9.39 14.49 20.87
CA LEU A 248 8.62 14.86 19.69
C LEU A 248 7.25 14.16 19.63
N VAL A 249 7.17 12.87 19.99
CA VAL A 249 5.89 12.15 20.06
C VAL A 249 4.95 12.82 21.07
N GLY A 250 5.44 13.15 22.26
CA GLY A 250 4.66 13.84 23.30
C GLY A 250 4.17 15.20 22.82
N PHE A 251 5.08 16.01 22.27
CA PHE A 251 4.77 17.33 21.71
C PHE A 251 3.72 17.24 20.60
N ALA A 252 3.89 16.33 19.64
CA ALA A 252 2.97 16.16 18.52
C ALA A 252 1.56 15.71 18.97
N MET A 253 1.49 14.86 19.99
CA MET A 253 0.21 14.41 20.54
C MET A 253 -0.50 15.53 21.31
N GLU A 254 0.23 16.30 22.12
CA GLU A 254 -0.33 17.36 22.97
C GLU A 254 -0.77 18.59 22.15
N PHE A 255 0.08 19.08 21.25
CA PHE A 255 -0.19 20.32 20.52
C PHE A 255 -0.97 20.12 19.22
N TRP A 256 -0.80 18.97 18.56
CA TRP A 256 -1.39 18.74 17.23
C TRP A 256 -2.39 17.59 17.18
N GLY A 257 -2.45 16.76 18.22
CA GLY A 257 -3.27 15.55 18.21
C GLY A 257 -2.82 14.53 17.16
N LEU A 258 -1.52 14.54 16.81
CA LEU A 258 -0.92 13.64 15.84
C LEU A 258 -0.19 12.51 16.55
N LEU A 259 -0.38 11.27 16.08
CA LEU A 259 0.33 10.12 16.61
C LEU A 259 1.50 9.77 15.70
N LEU A 260 2.72 10.02 16.17
CA LEU A 260 3.95 9.67 15.48
C LEU A 260 4.32 8.21 15.77
N LEU A 261 4.44 7.38 14.74
CA LEU A 261 4.61 5.92 14.86
C LEU A 261 6.02 5.45 14.49
N ALA A 262 6.60 6.01 13.44
CA ALA A 262 7.88 5.55 12.89
C ALA A 262 8.67 6.70 12.28
N VAL A 263 9.96 6.44 12.05
CA VAL A 263 10.86 7.33 11.33
C VAL A 263 11.46 6.58 10.16
N GLN A 264 11.40 7.19 8.98
CA GLN A 264 12.08 6.71 7.78
C GLN A 264 13.41 7.46 7.64
N VAL A 265 14.52 6.72 7.74
CA VAL A 265 15.88 7.25 7.65
C VAL A 265 16.42 7.06 6.24
N TYR A 266 16.87 8.16 5.65
CA TYR A 266 17.52 8.28 4.36
C TYR A 266 19.04 8.39 4.57
N THR A 267 19.80 7.49 3.98
CA THR A 267 21.27 7.63 3.87
C THR A 267 21.62 8.63 2.77
N ASN A 268 22.75 9.35 2.90
CA ASN A 268 23.20 10.44 1.99
C ASN A 268 23.23 10.12 0.49
N ASN A 269 23.07 8.86 0.08
CA ASN A 269 22.95 8.46 -1.32
C ASN A 269 21.49 8.24 -1.77
N ASP A 270 20.48 8.57 -0.95
CA ASP A 270 19.03 8.29 -1.09
C ASP A 270 18.65 6.81 -1.32
N LYS A 271 19.63 5.92 -1.52
CA LYS A 271 19.44 4.53 -1.98
C LYS A 271 18.91 3.56 -0.92
N LYS A 272 19.15 3.80 0.37
CA LYS A 272 18.67 2.93 1.45
C LYS A 272 17.79 3.72 2.40
N THR A 273 16.50 3.39 2.37
CA THR A 273 15.52 3.86 3.33
C THR A 273 15.33 2.78 4.38
N GLN A 274 15.73 3.06 5.62
CA GLN A 274 15.39 2.19 6.74
C GLN A 274 14.20 2.80 7.47
N MET A 275 13.12 2.04 7.61
CA MET A 275 12.04 2.46 8.50
C MET A 275 12.22 1.84 9.88
N ILE A 276 12.23 2.70 10.89
CA ILE A 276 12.38 2.32 12.29
C ILE A 276 11.06 2.67 12.99
N ILE A 277 10.35 1.64 13.43
CA ILE A 277 9.09 1.79 14.15
C ILE A 277 9.39 1.97 15.62
N ASN A 278 8.82 3.01 16.22
CA ASN A 278 9.06 3.41 17.61
C ASN A 278 10.56 3.28 18.02
N PRO A 279 11.44 4.13 17.45
CA PRO A 279 12.88 4.07 17.70
C PRO A 279 13.31 4.29 19.18
N GLY A 280 12.37 4.61 20.07
CA GLY A 280 12.59 4.72 21.51
C GLY A 280 13.35 5.98 21.95
N VAL A 281 13.89 5.94 23.17
CA VAL A 281 14.56 7.08 23.84
C VAL A 281 15.86 7.53 23.20
N ARG A 282 16.55 6.70 22.42
CA ARG A 282 17.95 6.97 22.03
C ARG A 282 18.13 7.65 20.68
N VAL A 283 17.09 7.67 19.85
CA VAL A 283 17.18 8.23 18.51
C VAL A 283 16.89 9.73 18.56
N ARG A 284 17.87 10.50 18.09
CA ARG A 284 17.74 11.92 17.83
C ARG A 284 17.25 12.15 16.41
N ILE A 285 16.33 13.09 16.28
CA ILE A 285 15.78 13.48 14.99
C ILE A 285 16.85 14.23 14.19
N ASN A 286 16.97 13.85 12.92
CA ASN A 286 17.74 14.59 11.92
C ASN A 286 16.82 14.86 10.73
N THR A 287 16.31 16.07 10.62
CA THR A 287 15.29 16.49 9.66
C THR A 287 15.74 16.39 8.21
N HIS A 288 17.04 16.50 7.94
CA HIS A 288 17.61 16.33 6.59
C HIS A 288 17.57 14.87 6.14
N ARG A 289 17.78 13.93 7.07
CA ARG A 289 17.90 12.50 6.78
C ARG A 289 16.70 11.70 7.23
N MET A 290 15.71 12.30 7.88
CA MET A 290 14.59 11.59 8.47
C MET A 290 13.26 12.17 8.05
N ARG A 291 12.32 11.30 7.72
CA ARG A 291 10.91 11.63 7.57
C ARG A 291 10.10 10.91 8.65
N ALA A 292 9.06 11.55 9.13
CA ALA A 292 8.17 11.01 10.15
C ALA A 292 7.00 10.29 9.50
N VAL A 293 6.62 9.13 10.05
CA VAL A 293 5.37 8.45 9.72
C VAL A 293 4.36 8.72 10.82
N VAL A 294 3.32 9.48 10.49
CA VAL A 294 2.30 9.96 11.41
C VAL A 294 0.93 9.39 11.06
N LEU A 295 0.12 9.17 12.08
CA LEU A 295 -1.29 8.87 11.95
C LEU A 295 -2.09 10.16 12.12
N ALA A 296 -2.81 10.56 11.06
CA ALA A 296 -3.62 11.79 11.02
C ALA A 296 -4.93 11.54 10.27
N LYS A 297 -5.91 12.45 10.35
CA LYS A 297 -7.15 12.31 9.56
C LYS A 297 -6.91 12.70 8.11
N ASN A 298 -6.20 13.80 7.90
CA ASN A 298 -5.96 14.40 6.59
C ASN A 298 -4.47 14.74 6.39
N LEU A 299 -4.03 14.82 5.14
CA LEU A 299 -2.66 15.22 4.80
C LEU A 299 -2.30 16.62 5.34
N ILE A 300 -3.26 17.55 5.35
CA ILE A 300 -3.07 18.91 5.86
C ILE A 300 -2.78 18.91 7.36
N GLU A 301 -3.49 18.08 8.13
CA GLU A 301 -3.23 17.95 9.57
C GLU A 301 -1.85 17.32 9.80
N ALA A 302 -1.46 16.35 8.98
CA ALA A 302 -0.16 15.70 9.07
C ALA A 302 1.02 16.64 8.78
N GLN A 303 0.83 17.70 8.00
CA GLN A 303 1.86 18.65 7.57
C GLN A 303 2.03 19.87 8.48
N ARG A 304 1.24 19.98 9.56
CA ARG A 304 1.39 21.03 10.57
C ARG A 304 2.71 20.89 11.33
#